data_AF-A0A0C9ZQR9-F1
#
_entry.id   AF-A0A0C9ZQR9-F1
#
_cell.length_a   1.000
_cell.length_b   1.000
_cell.length_c   1.000
_cell.angle_alpha   90.00
_cell.angle_beta   90.00
_cell.angle_gamma   90.00
#
_symmetry.space_group_name_H-M   'P 1'
#
loop_
_entity.id
_entity.type
_entity.pdbx_description
1 polymer ?
#
loop_
_entity_poly.entity_id
_entity_poly.type
_entity_poly.pdbx_seq_one_letter_code
_entity_poly.pdbx_strand_id
1 'polypeptide(L)' 'LTGCYLLNRSETSTLSPGITLYEMLNGCKPDLAHLHVFEAKCFAQIPTKLQTKDSLHSHPAIFMGYPEGVKGY' A
#
# COMPACT_ATOMS: atom_id res chain seq x y z
N LEU A 1 6.03 -5.95 -15.07
CA LEU A 1 5.54 -4.90 -15.99
C LEU A 1 5.01 -3.65 -15.27
N THR A 2 4.40 -3.76 -14.08
CA THR A 2 3.92 -2.61 -13.27
C THR A 2 5.02 -1.75 -12.65
N GLY A 3 6.21 -2.30 -12.38
CA GLY A 3 7.31 -1.56 -11.73
C GLY A 3 7.76 -0.33 -12.51
N CYS A 4 8.01 -0.46 -13.83
CA CYS A 4 8.40 0.67 -14.67
C CYS A 4 7.31 1.76 -14.74
N TYR A 5 6.04 1.37 -14.68
CA TYR A 5 4.91 2.29 -14.68
C TYR A 5 4.89 3.18 -13.44
N LEU A 6 5.15 2.58 -12.27
CA LEU A 6 5.25 3.29 -10.99
C LEU A 6 6.52 4.15 -10.96
N LEU A 7 7.67 3.60 -11.35
CA LEU A 7 8.94 4.35 -11.39
C LEU A 7 8.84 5.61 -12.26
N ASN A 8 8.14 5.54 -13.39
CA ASN A 8 7.96 6.72 -14.24
C ASN A 8 7.10 7.81 -13.59
N ARG A 9 6.23 7.46 -12.63
CA ARG A 9 5.30 8.37 -11.93
C ARG A 9 5.70 8.66 -10.48
N SER A 10 6.80 8.09 -10.02
CA SER A 10 7.41 8.38 -8.73
C SER A 10 8.61 9.29 -8.94
N GLU A 11 8.89 10.11 -7.94
CA GLU A 11 10.10 10.92 -7.92
C GLU A 11 11.32 10.00 -7.90
N THR A 12 12.27 10.26 -8.78
CA THR A 12 13.52 9.49 -8.86
C THR A 12 14.67 10.41 -8.49
N SER A 13 15.62 9.92 -7.69
CA SER A 13 16.80 10.66 -7.22
C SER A 13 17.67 11.22 -8.36
N THR A 14 17.53 10.70 -9.58
CA THR A 14 18.25 11.16 -10.77
C THR A 14 17.70 12.45 -11.38
N LEU A 15 16.48 12.86 -11.02
CA LEU A 15 15.84 14.10 -11.48
C LEU A 15 15.89 15.18 -10.40
N SER A 16 15.60 16.43 -10.79
CA SER A 16 15.39 17.49 -9.82
C SER A 16 14.28 17.12 -8.84
N PRO A 17 14.39 17.52 -7.55
CA PRO A 17 13.40 17.19 -6.54
C PRO A 17 11.99 17.62 -6.97
N GLY A 18 10.99 16.75 -6.78
CA GLY A 18 9.60 17.07 -7.13
C GLY A 18 9.22 16.89 -8.60
N ILE A 19 10.10 16.35 -9.46
CA ILE A 19 9.79 16.07 -10.87
C ILE A 19 9.83 14.57 -11.15
N THR A 20 8.74 14.06 -11.73
CA THR A 20 8.64 12.67 -12.19
C THR A 20 9.11 12.53 -13.65
N LEU A 21 9.56 11.33 -14.05
CA LEU A 21 9.92 11.06 -15.45
C LEU A 21 8.71 11.26 -16.39
N TYR A 22 7.51 10.96 -15.91
CA TYR A 22 6.26 11.18 -16.62
C TYR A 22 6.01 12.66 -16.90
N GLU A 23 6.22 13.53 -15.92
CA GLU A 23 6.09 14.99 -16.07
C GLU A 23 7.12 15.54 -17.05
N MET A 24 8.37 15.05 -16.98
CA MET A 24 9.42 15.48 -17.90
C MET A 24 9.11 15.08 -19.35
N LEU A 25 8.55 13.88 -19.56
CA LEU A 25 8.24 13.37 -20.90
C LEU A 25 6.96 13.97 -21.49
N ASN A 26 5.92 14.15 -20.67
CA ASN A 26 4.59 14.54 -21.15
C ASN A 26 4.24 16.02 -20.84
N GLY A 27 5.06 16.71 -20.06
CA GLY A 27 4.83 18.11 -19.67
C GLY A 27 3.67 18.31 -18.69
N CYS A 28 3.08 17.24 -18.16
CA CYS A 28 1.93 17.29 -17.26
C CYS A 28 2.06 16.30 -16.10
N LYS A 29 1.42 16.61 -14.97
CA LYS A 29 1.39 15.73 -13.80
C LYS A 29 0.68 14.41 -14.11
N PRO A 30 1.19 13.25 -13.64
CA PRO A 30 0.50 12.00 -13.84
C PRO A 30 -0.80 11.97 -13.04
N ASP A 31 -1.88 11.51 -13.68
CA ASP A 31 -3.10 11.14 -12.95
C ASP A 31 -2.86 9.81 -12.21
N LEU A 32 -3.03 9.85 -10.88
CA LEU A 32 -2.87 8.71 -9.98
C LEU A 32 -4.20 8.21 -9.43
N ALA A 33 -5.35 8.73 -9.90
CA ALA A 33 -6.67 8.32 -9.40
C ALA A 33 -6.95 6.81 -9.56
N HIS A 34 -6.31 6.18 -10.54
CA HIS A 34 -6.38 4.73 -10.77
C HIS A 34 -5.51 3.91 -9.80
N LEU A 35 -4.55 4.52 -9.11
CA LEU A 35 -3.79 3.86 -8.04
C LEU A 35 -4.64 3.87 -6.77
N HIS A 36 -5.48 2.86 -6.64
CA HIS A 36 -6.18 2.60 -5.39
C HIS A 36 -5.35 1.64 -4.54
N VAL A 37 -5.09 2.00 -3.28
CA VAL A 37 -4.55 1.04 -2.31
C VAL A 37 -5.65 0.01 -2.10
N PHE A 38 -5.43 -1.22 -2.55
CA PHE A 38 -6.38 -2.28 -2.32
C PHE A 38 -6.52 -2.50 -0.83
N GLU A 39 -7.72 -2.24 -0.32
CA GLU A 39 -8.21 -2.77 0.94
C GLU A 39 -8.19 -4.30 0.84
N ALA A 40 -7.05 -4.90 1.16
CA ALA A 40 -6.90 -6.34 1.08
C ALA A 40 -7.74 -6.95 2.20
N LYS A 41 -8.75 -7.74 1.82
CA LYS A 41 -9.54 -8.52 2.76
C LYS A 41 -8.60 -9.46 3.52
N CYS A 42 -8.48 -9.25 4.82
CA CYS A 42 -7.66 -10.05 5.70
C CYS A 42 -8.50 -10.62 6.86
N PHE A 43 -7.92 -11.52 7.64
CA PHE A 43 -8.54 -12.05 8.85
C PHE A 43 -7.62 -11.74 10.02
N ALA A 44 -8.07 -10.87 10.92
CA ALA A 44 -7.31 -10.49 12.10
C ALA A 44 -7.52 -11.53 13.21
N GLN A 45 -6.42 -12.03 13.78
CA GLN A 45 -6.46 -13.03 14.83
C GLN A 45 -7.02 -12.44 16.13
N ILE A 46 -7.97 -13.15 16.75
CA ILE A 46 -8.51 -12.78 18.06
C ILE A 46 -7.50 -13.22 19.12
N PRO A 47 -7.11 -12.38 20.10
CA PRO A 47 -6.19 -12.78 21.16
C PRO A 47 -6.70 -14.00 21.93
N THR A 48 -5.82 -14.96 22.26
CA THR A 48 -6.20 -16.23 22.91
C THR A 48 -6.96 -16.04 24.22
N LYS A 49 -6.70 -14.95 24.96
CA LYS A 49 -7.40 -14.58 26.20
C LYS A 49 -8.88 -14.26 26.00
N LEU A 50 -9.28 -13.89 24.78
CA LEU A 50 -10.65 -13.54 24.41
C LEU A 50 -11.34 -14.67 23.63
N GLN A 51 -10.62 -15.73 23.29
CA GLN A 51 -11.17 -16.89 22.59
C GLN A 51 -11.90 -17.79 23.60
N THR A 52 -13.12 -18.18 23.25
CA THR A 52 -13.82 -19.28 23.91
C THR A 52 -13.72 -20.56 23.07
N LYS A 53 -13.81 -21.73 23.71
CA LYS A 53 -13.51 -23.05 23.13
C LYS A 53 -14.23 -23.35 21.80
N ASP A 54 -15.42 -22.77 21.60
CA ASP A 54 -16.25 -22.96 20.39
C ASP A 54 -16.49 -21.66 19.61
N SER A 55 -15.64 -20.64 19.78
CA SER A 55 -15.77 -19.36 19.08
C SER A 55 -14.81 -19.20 17.90
N LEU A 56 -15.16 -18.26 17.02
CA LEU A 56 -14.33 -17.86 15.88
C LEU A 56 -12.95 -17.38 16.36
N HIS A 57 -11.88 -17.85 15.71
CA HIS A 57 -10.49 -17.52 16.10
C HIS A 57 -9.94 -16.28 15.37
N SER A 58 -10.64 -15.79 14.35
CA SER A 58 -10.26 -14.60 13.57
C SER A 58 -11.50 -13.89 13.05
N HIS A 59 -11.42 -12.59 12.79
CA HIS A 59 -12.52 -11.82 12.23
C HIS A 59 -12.11 -11.17 10.91
N PRO A 60 -13.02 -11.04 9.93
CA PRO A 60 -12.73 -10.37 8.68
C PRO A 60 -12.41 -8.90 8.94
N ALA A 61 -11.35 -8.42 8.30
CA ALA A 61 -10.84 -7.07 8.42
C ALA A 61 -10.31 -6.56 7.08
N ILE A 62 -10.06 -5.27 7.02
CA ILE A 62 -9.37 -4.61 5.91
C ILE A 62 -7.93 -4.34 6.35
N PHE A 63 -6.97 -4.82 5.57
CA PHE A 63 -5.57 -4.55 5.85
C PHE A 63 -5.21 -3.11 5.46
N MET A 64 -4.99 -2.25 6.46
CA MET A 64 -4.60 -0.85 6.26
C MET A 64 -3.08 -0.61 6.28
N GLY A 65 -2.29 -1.63 6.63
CA GLY A 65 -0.83 -1.52 6.77
C GLY A 65 -0.33 -2.00 8.13
N TYR A 66 0.95 -1.75 8.38
CA TYR A 66 1.60 -2.04 9.66
C TYR A 66 1.67 -0.79 10.53
N PRO A 67 1.55 -0.92 11.86
CA PRO A 67 1.75 0.19 12.76
C PRO A 67 3.20 0.69 12.71
N GLU A 68 3.40 1.95 13.12
CA GLU A 68 4.71 2.58 13.15
C GLU A 68 5.69 1.78 14.03
N GLY A 69 6.93 1.62 13.55
CA GLY A 69 7.96 0.84 14.25
C GLY A 69 7.85 -0.68 14.08
N VAL A 70 6.84 -1.19 13.38
CA VAL A 70 6.74 -2.62 13.05
C VAL A 70 7.15 -2.85 11.60
N LYS A 71 8.16 -3.71 11.41
CA LYS A 71 8.58 -4.12 10.08
C LYS A 71 7.52 -5.00 9.45
N GLY A 72 6.79 -4.45 8.49
CA GLY A 72 6.13 -5.25 7.46
C GLY A 72 7.19 -5.79 6.54
N TYR A 73 7.65 -7.02 6.82
CA TYR A 73 8.66 -7.79 6.08
C TYR A 73 10.07 -7.19 5.99
#